data_AF-N1V4X1-F1
#
_entry.id   AF-N1V4X1-F1
#
_cell.length_a   1.000
_cell.length_b   1.000
_cell.length_c   1.000
_cell.angle_alpha   90.00
_cell.angle_beta   90.00
_cell.angle_gamma   90.00
#
_symmetry.space_group_name_H-M   'P 1'
#
loop_
_entity.id
_entity.type
_entity.pdbx_description
1 polymer ?
#
loop_
_entity_poly.entity_id
_entity_poly.type
_entity_poly.pdbx_seq_one_letter_code
_entity_poly.pdbx_strand_id
1 'polypeptide(L)'
;MEHLRRFALEFVQALKNLLPIIAVVLVFQVLVFRSMPADPLEVVGGLLIVAVGIALFLHGLDLSVFPVGKNLANQFVRRGALGLLLPFGFAIGFAASVAEPAVIAVAEQAQLVSDGRINGLVLRFVIAVSVGLVLIVGVLRVLRGWAVYKLLIAGYATVLALSYVAPPEIIGLAYDSGGVTTNIVSVPLIAAIGLGLANSIRGRSLLADGFGLVALCVMVPMIGVQLYGVWVYTFGATGALAPAEPPQDPGLWVVDMILGLASIAREVLPIVAVVLFFQFVALRRGLSHPVRVVVGFAMVLVGLYAFVVGLKLGLFPLGTLMAKQLIEQGAPAMILLFALLIGFATTMAEPALVAIGEQAHDASPGRISAFAIRIIVALGVACGIGFGVYRILIGGPFHYFIMAAYAVAMVLVFFAPKYIIALAFDLGGVTTSEVTVPLVTALGIGLAAAVEGRDVLIDGFGLIAYASIFPVISVMVYAMVMERFPRLRKETP
;
A
#
# COMPACT_ATOMS: atom_id res chain seq x y z
N MET A 1 5.49 32.88 5.58
CA MET A 1 6.75 32.22 6.00
C MET A 1 6.53 30.83 6.58
N GLU A 2 5.49 30.60 7.40
CA GLU A 2 5.26 29.29 8.04
C GLU A 2 4.96 28.14 7.06
N HIS A 3 4.16 28.39 6.01
CA HIS A 3 3.89 27.41 4.95
C HIS A 3 5.15 27.00 4.17
N LEU A 4 6.02 27.97 3.84
CA LEU A 4 7.26 27.71 3.12
C LEU A 4 8.23 26.86 3.96
N ARG A 5 8.28 27.12 5.28
CA ARG A 5 9.08 26.33 6.22
C ARG A 5 8.57 24.90 6.35
N ARG A 6 7.24 24.70 6.39
CA ARG A 6 6.64 23.35 6.40
C ARG A 6 6.94 22.60 5.11
N PHE A 7 6.74 23.23 3.95
CA PHE A 7 7.10 22.63 2.67
C PHE A 7 8.59 22.25 2.61
N ALA A 8 9.49 23.12 3.06
CA ALA A 8 10.92 22.82 3.11
C ALA A 8 11.23 21.63 4.04
N LEU A 9 10.55 21.52 5.19
CA LEU A 9 10.69 20.36 6.09
C LEU A 9 10.19 19.08 5.42
N GLU A 10 9.04 19.11 4.76
CA GLU A 10 8.48 17.97 4.03
C GLU A 10 9.36 17.55 2.86
N PHE A 11 9.94 18.50 2.14
CA PHE A 11 10.91 18.23 1.06
C PHE A 11 12.20 17.58 1.59
N VAL A 12 12.78 18.12 2.66
CA VAL A 12 13.95 17.50 3.30
C VAL A 12 13.61 16.11 3.84
N GLN A 13 12.39 15.93 4.36
CA GLN A 13 11.93 14.62 4.82
C GLN A 13 11.77 13.64 3.66
N ALA A 14 11.19 14.08 2.52
CA ALA A 14 11.08 13.26 1.31
C ALA A 14 12.47 12.84 0.80
N LEU A 15 13.44 13.76 0.74
CA LEU A 15 14.83 13.42 0.40
C LEU A 15 15.45 12.39 1.36
N LYS A 16 15.26 12.58 2.67
CA LYS A 16 15.74 11.62 3.69
C LYS A 16 15.08 10.26 3.53
N ASN A 17 13.81 10.21 3.16
CA ASN A 17 13.09 8.97 2.91
C ASN A 17 13.59 8.28 1.63
N LEU A 18 13.97 9.01 0.59
CA LEU A 18 14.54 8.41 -0.63
C LEU A 18 16.00 7.95 -0.46
N LEU A 19 16.74 8.51 0.49
CA LEU A 19 18.16 8.24 0.69
C LEU A 19 18.50 6.75 0.88
N PRO A 20 17.77 5.94 1.69
CA PRO A 20 17.98 4.51 1.78
C PRO A 20 17.90 3.79 0.42
N ILE A 21 16.92 4.15 -0.41
CA ILE A 21 16.71 3.55 -1.73
C ILE A 21 17.89 3.90 -2.64
N ILE A 22 18.26 5.18 -2.69
CA ILE A 22 19.40 5.68 -3.47
C ILE A 22 20.69 5.00 -3.02
N ALA A 23 20.90 4.84 -1.71
CA ALA A 23 22.09 4.20 -1.17
C ALA A 23 22.23 2.75 -1.64
N VAL A 24 21.14 1.95 -1.60
CA VAL A 24 21.15 0.57 -2.10
C VAL A 24 21.50 0.53 -3.59
N VAL A 25 20.85 1.38 -4.40
CA VAL A 25 21.12 1.43 -5.84
C VAL A 25 22.58 1.81 -6.12
N LEU A 26 23.10 2.85 -5.48
CA LEU A 26 24.49 3.29 -5.68
C LEU A 26 25.50 2.22 -5.25
N VAL A 27 25.26 1.52 -4.15
CA VAL A 27 26.11 0.41 -3.69
C VAL A 27 26.20 -0.67 -4.76
N PHE A 28 25.08 -1.07 -5.37
CA PHE A 28 25.10 -2.07 -6.44
C PHE A 28 25.75 -1.56 -7.73
N GLN A 29 25.41 -0.35 -8.17
CA GLN A 29 26.00 0.25 -9.38
C GLN A 29 27.52 0.37 -9.27
N VAL A 30 28.02 0.89 -8.15
CA VAL A 30 29.46 1.16 -7.96
C VAL A 30 30.23 -0.11 -7.59
N LEU A 31 29.75 -0.90 -6.62
CA LEU A 31 30.52 -2.04 -6.09
C LEU A 31 30.31 -3.33 -6.88
N VAL A 32 29.09 -3.57 -7.39
CA VAL A 32 28.73 -4.84 -8.05
C VAL A 32 28.91 -4.73 -9.56
N PHE A 33 28.25 -3.75 -10.20
CA PHE A 33 28.28 -3.61 -11.67
C PHE A 33 29.52 -2.88 -12.18
N ARG A 34 30.13 -2.03 -11.35
CA ARG A 34 31.21 -1.11 -11.75
C ARG A 34 30.85 -0.30 -13.00
N SER A 35 29.56 0.00 -13.16
CA SER A 35 29.00 0.79 -14.26
C SER A 35 28.24 1.97 -13.67
N MET A 36 28.34 3.14 -14.31
CA MET A 36 27.38 4.21 -14.05
C MET A 36 26.10 3.94 -14.87
N PRO A 37 24.92 4.37 -14.39
CA PRO A 37 23.73 4.47 -15.22
C PRO A 37 24.06 5.24 -16.51
N ALA A 38 23.46 4.85 -17.64
CA ALA A 38 23.70 5.53 -18.92
C ALA A 38 23.41 7.04 -18.83
N ASP A 39 22.38 7.43 -18.05
CA ASP A 39 21.97 8.82 -17.84
C ASP A 39 21.81 9.17 -16.35
N PRO A 40 22.92 9.44 -15.62
CA PRO A 40 22.86 9.77 -14.19
C PRO A 40 22.06 11.05 -13.90
N LEU A 41 22.07 11.99 -14.86
CA LEU A 41 21.34 13.27 -14.74
C LEU A 41 19.82 13.05 -14.78
N GLU A 42 19.32 12.13 -15.62
CA GLU A 42 17.90 11.80 -15.68
C GLU A 42 17.44 11.11 -14.40
N VAL A 43 18.25 10.19 -13.86
CA VAL A 43 17.95 9.52 -12.60
C VAL A 43 17.90 10.50 -11.43
N VAL A 44 18.90 11.38 -11.31
CA VAL A 44 18.94 12.41 -10.26
C VAL A 44 17.80 13.42 -10.43
N GLY A 45 17.53 13.84 -11.67
CA GLY A 45 16.41 14.71 -12.01
C GLY A 45 15.07 14.08 -11.61
N GLY A 46 14.86 12.81 -11.98
CA GLY A 46 13.69 12.02 -11.61
C GLY A 46 13.52 11.93 -10.09
N LEU A 47 14.59 11.59 -9.35
CA LEU A 47 14.57 11.54 -7.89
C LEU A 47 14.24 12.89 -7.22
N LEU A 48 14.76 14.00 -7.75
CA LEU A 48 14.43 15.34 -7.28
C LEU A 48 12.95 15.66 -7.54
N ILE A 49 12.43 15.29 -8.71
CA ILE A 49 11.02 15.43 -9.05
C ILE A 49 10.15 14.59 -8.11
N VAL A 50 10.56 13.35 -7.77
CA VAL A 50 9.88 12.52 -6.75
C VAL A 50 9.84 13.23 -5.40
N ALA A 51 10.97 13.78 -4.94
CA ALA A 51 11.03 14.47 -3.66
C ALA A 51 10.12 15.72 -3.61
N VAL A 52 10.09 16.52 -4.68
CA VAL A 52 9.18 17.66 -4.81
C VAL A 52 7.73 17.18 -4.88
N GLY A 53 7.44 16.13 -5.64
CA GLY A 53 6.12 15.54 -5.80
C GLY A 53 5.53 15.07 -4.48
N ILE A 54 6.28 14.24 -3.72
CA ILE A 54 5.88 13.77 -2.39
C ILE A 54 5.64 14.94 -1.44
N ALA A 55 6.53 15.94 -1.42
CA ALA A 55 6.38 17.10 -0.55
C ALA A 55 5.12 17.92 -0.87
N LEU A 56 4.86 18.22 -2.15
CA LEU A 56 3.64 18.92 -2.56
C LEU A 56 2.38 18.12 -2.24
N PHE A 57 2.43 16.81 -2.48
CA PHE A 57 1.32 15.89 -2.26
C PHE A 57 0.98 15.79 -0.77
N LEU A 58 1.96 15.52 0.09
CA LEU A 58 1.76 15.45 1.54
C LEU A 58 1.26 16.78 2.11
N HIS A 59 1.85 17.91 1.70
CA HIS A 59 1.38 19.23 2.13
C HIS A 59 -0.07 19.47 1.69
N GLY A 60 -0.39 19.07 0.46
CA GLY A 60 -1.72 19.21 -0.10
C GLY A 60 -2.76 18.43 0.69
N LEU A 61 -2.45 17.21 1.10
CA LEU A 61 -3.32 16.36 1.93
C LEU A 61 -3.57 16.96 3.31
N ASP A 62 -2.52 17.50 3.94
CA ASP A 62 -2.60 18.17 5.23
C ASP A 62 -3.48 19.43 5.20
N LEU A 63 -3.49 20.15 4.07
CA LEU A 63 -4.32 21.34 3.89
C LEU A 63 -5.78 21.02 3.48
N SER A 64 -6.04 19.85 2.90
CA SER A 64 -7.32 19.51 2.27
C SER A 64 -8.01 18.29 2.89
N VAL A 65 -7.60 17.08 2.49
CA VAL A 65 -8.34 15.83 2.76
C VAL A 65 -8.27 15.44 4.23
N PHE A 66 -7.11 15.54 4.88
CA PHE A 66 -6.93 15.06 6.26
C PHE A 66 -7.76 15.82 7.31
N PRO A 67 -7.76 17.17 7.33
CA PRO A 67 -8.58 17.90 8.31
C PRO A 67 -10.06 17.63 8.11
N VAL A 68 -10.52 17.57 6.85
CA VAL A 68 -11.94 17.35 6.55
C VAL A 68 -12.32 15.92 6.97
N GLY A 69 -11.58 14.90 6.55
CA GLY A 69 -11.85 13.50 6.91
C GLY A 69 -11.86 13.26 8.43
N LYS A 70 -10.85 13.77 9.15
CA LYS A 70 -10.78 13.66 10.62
C LYS A 70 -11.95 14.37 11.31
N ASN A 71 -12.31 15.57 10.85
CA ASN A 71 -13.44 16.31 11.40
C ASN A 71 -14.79 15.63 11.15
N LEU A 72 -14.99 15.07 9.95
CA LEU A 72 -16.18 14.28 9.58
C LEU A 72 -16.32 13.07 10.51
N ALA A 73 -15.27 12.26 10.61
CA ALA A 73 -15.22 11.08 11.47
C ALA A 73 -15.56 11.44 12.93
N ASN A 74 -14.84 12.41 13.51
CA ASN A 74 -15.06 12.86 14.88
C ASN A 74 -16.50 13.35 15.13
N GLN A 75 -17.12 14.03 14.17
CA GLN A 75 -18.51 14.50 14.28
C GLN A 75 -19.52 13.36 14.25
N PHE A 76 -19.33 12.37 13.38
CA PHE A 76 -20.22 11.20 13.33
C PHE A 76 -20.12 10.36 14.60
N VAL A 77 -18.91 10.16 15.12
CA VAL A 77 -18.71 9.47 16.40
C VAL A 77 -19.37 10.23 17.55
N ARG A 78 -19.13 11.53 17.67
CA ARG A 78 -19.72 12.36 18.75
C ARG A 78 -21.23 12.45 18.70
N ARG A 79 -21.83 12.48 17.49
CA ARG A 79 -23.30 12.52 17.33
C ARG A 79 -23.97 11.16 17.52
N GLY A 80 -23.21 10.06 17.60
CA GLY A 80 -23.77 8.70 17.63
C GLY A 80 -24.56 8.35 16.36
N ALA A 81 -24.32 9.05 15.25
CA ALA A 81 -25.09 8.93 14.02
C ALA A 81 -24.63 7.72 13.19
N LEU A 82 -24.88 6.51 13.70
CA LEU A 82 -24.48 5.25 13.06
C LEU A 82 -24.99 5.15 11.61
N GLY A 83 -26.21 5.63 11.36
CA GLY A 83 -26.80 5.68 10.02
C GLY A 83 -26.05 6.55 9.02
N LEU A 84 -25.21 7.49 9.47
CA LEU A 84 -24.33 8.30 8.61
C LEU A 84 -22.90 7.77 8.59
N LEU A 85 -22.43 7.20 9.71
CA LEU A 85 -21.08 6.67 9.83
C LEU A 85 -20.83 5.48 8.89
N LEU A 86 -21.79 4.55 8.79
CA LEU A 86 -21.66 3.37 7.93
C LEU A 86 -21.60 3.71 6.43
N PRO A 87 -22.55 4.47 5.84
CA PRO A 87 -22.45 4.86 4.43
C PRO A 87 -21.25 5.77 4.17
N PHE A 88 -20.82 6.58 5.16
CA PHE A 88 -19.58 7.35 5.05
C PHE A 88 -18.36 6.43 4.96
N GLY A 89 -18.25 5.43 5.85
CA GLY A 89 -17.19 4.43 5.84
C GLY A 89 -17.13 3.66 4.51
N PHE A 90 -18.29 3.24 3.99
CA PHE A 90 -18.37 2.63 2.67
C PHE A 90 -17.85 3.56 1.57
N ALA A 91 -18.40 4.78 1.51
CA ALA A 91 -18.10 5.71 0.44
C ALA A 91 -16.63 6.14 0.45
N ILE A 92 -16.03 6.37 1.61
CA ILE A 92 -14.62 6.76 1.69
C ILE A 92 -13.70 5.59 1.33
N GLY A 93 -14.00 4.36 1.74
CA GLY A 93 -13.22 3.18 1.36
C GLY A 93 -13.30 2.89 -0.14
N PHE A 94 -14.51 2.94 -0.69
CA PHE A 94 -14.75 2.80 -2.12
C PHE A 94 -14.00 3.87 -2.91
N ALA A 95 -14.22 5.15 -2.59
CA ALA A 95 -13.62 6.25 -3.33
C ALA A 95 -12.11 6.26 -3.23
N ALA A 96 -11.54 6.00 -2.04
CA ALA A 96 -10.11 5.92 -1.85
C ALA A 96 -9.48 4.80 -2.70
N SER A 97 -10.14 3.64 -2.77
CA SER A 97 -9.61 2.49 -3.52
C SER A 97 -9.76 2.64 -5.04
N VAL A 98 -10.85 3.23 -5.54
CA VAL A 98 -11.00 3.51 -6.98
C VAL A 98 -9.96 4.51 -7.47
N ALA A 99 -9.66 5.49 -6.62
CA ALA A 99 -8.73 6.59 -6.88
C ALA A 99 -7.27 6.23 -6.61
N GLU A 100 -6.99 5.00 -6.17
CA GLU A 100 -5.67 4.62 -5.69
C GLU A 100 -4.69 4.37 -6.86
N PRO A 101 -3.64 5.20 -7.05
CA PRO A 101 -2.72 5.05 -8.19
C PRO A 101 -2.08 3.67 -8.27
N ALA A 102 -1.76 3.08 -7.12
CA ALA A 102 -1.16 1.76 -7.07
C ALA A 102 -2.13 0.66 -7.57
N VAL A 103 -3.43 0.76 -7.23
CA VAL A 103 -4.48 -0.16 -7.72
C VAL A 103 -4.69 0.02 -9.22
N ILE A 104 -4.62 1.26 -9.72
CA ILE A 104 -4.72 1.57 -11.15
C ILE A 104 -3.58 0.90 -11.91
N ALA A 105 -2.35 1.11 -11.47
CA ALA A 105 -1.17 0.54 -12.11
C ALA A 105 -1.21 -0.99 -12.14
N VAL A 106 -1.57 -1.64 -11.03
CA VAL A 106 -1.70 -3.11 -10.98
C VAL A 106 -2.81 -3.60 -11.91
N ALA A 107 -3.93 -2.90 -12.01
CA ALA A 107 -5.03 -3.29 -12.88
C ALA A 107 -4.70 -3.14 -14.37
N GLU A 108 -3.97 -2.09 -14.74
CA GLU A 108 -3.45 -1.90 -16.09
C GLU A 108 -2.43 -2.97 -16.46
N GLN A 109 -1.47 -3.27 -15.56
CA GLN A 109 -0.51 -4.35 -15.78
C GLN A 109 -1.19 -5.71 -15.90
N ALA A 110 -2.19 -6.00 -15.06
CA ALA A 110 -2.96 -7.24 -15.16
C ALA A 110 -3.72 -7.34 -16.50
N GLN A 111 -4.30 -6.24 -17.00
CA GLN A 111 -4.98 -6.22 -18.29
C GLN A 111 -4.02 -6.46 -19.46
N LEU A 112 -2.83 -5.83 -19.43
CA LEU A 112 -1.82 -5.98 -20.46
C LEU A 112 -1.27 -7.40 -20.51
N VAL A 113 -0.88 -7.95 -19.34
CA VAL A 113 -0.23 -9.27 -19.25
C VAL A 113 -1.24 -10.42 -19.46
N SER A 114 -2.55 -10.16 -19.31
CA SER A 114 -3.61 -11.14 -19.57
C SER A 114 -4.24 -11.06 -20.97
N ASP A 115 -3.62 -10.33 -21.90
CA ASP A 115 -4.13 -10.10 -23.26
C ASP A 115 -5.59 -9.59 -23.28
N GLY A 116 -5.93 -8.71 -22.34
CA GLY A 116 -7.27 -8.11 -22.24
C GLY A 116 -8.34 -9.03 -21.64
N ARG A 117 -7.98 -10.23 -21.15
CA ARG A 117 -8.91 -11.11 -20.44
C ARG A 117 -9.37 -10.52 -19.11
N ILE A 118 -8.44 -9.92 -18.36
CA ILE A 118 -8.75 -9.19 -17.13
C ILE A 118 -9.03 -7.73 -17.51
N ASN A 119 -10.23 -7.24 -17.22
CA ASN A 119 -10.56 -5.84 -17.47
C ASN A 119 -10.09 -4.99 -16.27
N GLY A 120 -9.14 -4.08 -16.50
CA GLY A 120 -8.55 -3.27 -15.44
C GLY A 120 -9.56 -2.38 -14.73
N LEU A 121 -10.55 -1.83 -15.44
CA LEU A 121 -11.61 -1.04 -14.83
C LEU A 121 -12.50 -1.89 -13.92
N VAL A 122 -12.96 -3.05 -14.40
CA VAL A 122 -13.81 -3.95 -13.58
C VAL A 122 -13.04 -4.41 -12.34
N LEU A 123 -11.77 -4.77 -12.49
CA LEU A 123 -10.91 -5.16 -11.38
C LEU A 123 -10.83 -4.05 -10.31
N ARG A 124 -10.61 -2.79 -10.72
CA ARG A 124 -10.60 -1.62 -9.82
C ARG A 124 -11.92 -1.48 -9.05
N PHE A 125 -13.06 -1.63 -9.72
CA PHE A 125 -14.37 -1.54 -9.06
C PHE A 125 -14.61 -2.71 -8.10
N VAL A 126 -14.21 -3.94 -8.44
CA VAL A 126 -14.30 -5.11 -7.56
C VAL A 126 -13.50 -4.87 -6.27
N ILE A 127 -12.28 -4.37 -6.40
CA ILE A 127 -11.42 -4.01 -5.26
C ILE A 127 -12.11 -2.94 -4.40
N ALA A 128 -12.58 -1.86 -5.02
CA ALA A 128 -13.17 -0.75 -4.30
C ALA A 128 -14.48 -1.09 -3.58
N VAL A 129 -15.36 -1.88 -4.20
CA VAL A 129 -16.58 -2.38 -3.54
C VAL A 129 -16.21 -3.26 -2.36
N SER A 130 -15.20 -4.13 -2.50
CA SER A 130 -14.71 -4.98 -1.42
C SER A 130 -14.20 -4.16 -0.22
N VAL A 131 -13.40 -3.11 -0.47
CA VAL A 131 -12.90 -2.21 0.59
C VAL A 131 -14.05 -1.41 1.23
N GLY A 132 -14.98 -0.88 0.43
CA GLY A 132 -16.13 -0.14 0.96
C GLY A 132 -16.99 -1.01 1.88
N LEU A 133 -17.34 -2.23 1.44
CA LEU A 133 -18.15 -3.16 2.23
C LEU A 133 -17.44 -3.58 3.52
N VAL A 134 -16.14 -3.86 3.47
CA VAL A 134 -15.43 -4.31 4.66
C VAL A 134 -15.22 -3.17 5.67
N LEU A 135 -15.12 -1.91 5.25
CA LEU A 135 -15.11 -0.79 6.19
C LEU A 135 -16.41 -0.68 6.99
N ILE A 136 -17.57 -1.01 6.40
CA ILE A 136 -18.82 -1.12 7.17
C ILE A 136 -18.67 -2.18 8.26
N VAL A 137 -18.18 -3.37 7.90
CA VAL A 137 -17.97 -4.48 8.85
C VAL A 137 -16.96 -4.10 9.93
N GLY A 138 -15.87 -3.42 9.55
CA GLY A 138 -14.84 -2.94 10.46
C GLY A 138 -15.37 -1.91 11.45
N VAL A 139 -16.15 -0.92 11.00
CA VAL A 139 -16.81 0.04 11.90
C VAL A 139 -17.78 -0.68 12.84
N LEU A 140 -18.62 -1.58 12.32
CA LEU A 140 -19.55 -2.38 13.14
C LEU A 140 -18.82 -3.24 14.18
N ARG A 141 -17.66 -3.78 13.83
CA ARG A 141 -16.79 -4.54 14.73
C ARG A 141 -16.32 -3.69 15.90
N VAL A 142 -15.84 -2.45 15.68
CA VAL A 142 -15.42 -1.56 16.78
C VAL A 142 -16.59 -1.22 17.70
N LEU A 143 -17.77 -0.95 17.12
CA LEU A 143 -18.98 -0.64 17.86
C LEU A 143 -19.42 -1.83 18.74
N ARG A 144 -19.51 -3.02 18.16
CA ARG A 144 -19.97 -4.24 18.86
C ARG A 144 -18.90 -4.91 19.71
N GLY A 145 -17.62 -4.60 19.51
CA GLY A 145 -16.53 -5.23 20.24
C GLY A 145 -16.17 -6.61 19.75
N TRP A 146 -16.34 -6.85 18.46
CA TRP A 146 -15.96 -8.12 17.88
C TRP A 146 -14.45 -8.22 17.84
N ALA A 147 -13.93 -9.34 18.32
CA ALA A 147 -12.49 -9.55 18.35
C ALA A 147 -11.93 -9.71 16.93
N VAL A 148 -10.97 -8.86 16.58
CA VAL A 148 -10.36 -8.79 15.23
C VAL A 148 -9.87 -10.13 14.73
N TYR A 149 -9.18 -10.88 15.60
CA TYR A 149 -8.49 -12.09 15.21
C TYR A 149 -9.48 -13.15 14.70
N LYS A 150 -10.74 -13.14 15.17
CA LYS A 150 -11.78 -14.04 14.66
C LYS A 150 -12.16 -13.71 13.23
N LEU A 151 -12.28 -12.42 12.90
CA LEU A 151 -12.58 -11.97 11.54
C LEU A 151 -11.40 -12.23 10.61
N LEU A 152 -10.16 -12.01 11.08
CA LEU A 152 -8.96 -12.29 10.31
C LEU A 152 -8.80 -13.79 10.05
N ILE A 153 -8.95 -14.66 11.06
CA ILE A 153 -8.87 -16.11 10.88
C ILE A 153 -9.95 -16.58 9.89
N ALA A 154 -11.20 -16.15 10.06
CA ALA A 154 -12.29 -16.56 9.17
C ALA A 154 -12.07 -16.07 7.73
N GLY A 155 -11.67 -14.80 7.56
CA GLY A 155 -11.45 -14.22 6.24
C GLY A 155 -10.23 -14.79 5.53
N TYR A 156 -9.09 -14.95 6.20
CA TYR A 156 -7.92 -15.59 5.60
C TYR A 156 -8.15 -17.09 5.35
N ALA A 157 -8.88 -17.80 6.20
CA ALA A 157 -9.30 -19.17 5.88
C ALA A 157 -10.14 -19.21 4.60
N THR A 158 -11.00 -18.21 4.38
CA THR A 158 -11.78 -18.06 3.13
C THR A 158 -10.88 -17.77 1.94
N VAL A 159 -9.91 -16.85 2.07
CA VAL A 159 -8.91 -16.54 1.01
C VAL A 159 -8.11 -17.79 0.65
N LEU A 160 -7.66 -18.55 1.63
CA LEU A 160 -6.91 -19.80 1.43
C LEU A 160 -7.77 -20.86 0.74
N ALA A 161 -9.02 -21.06 1.17
CA ALA A 161 -9.95 -21.98 0.54
C ALA A 161 -10.24 -21.62 -0.92
N LEU A 162 -10.49 -20.33 -1.20
CA LEU A 162 -10.71 -19.85 -2.57
C LEU A 162 -9.45 -19.95 -3.43
N SER A 163 -8.25 -19.87 -2.85
CA SER A 163 -6.99 -20.05 -3.59
C SER A 163 -6.88 -21.43 -4.24
N TYR A 164 -7.52 -22.46 -3.68
CA TYR A 164 -7.55 -23.79 -4.30
C TYR A 164 -8.48 -23.89 -5.52
N VAL A 165 -9.46 -22.99 -5.61
CA VAL A 165 -10.45 -22.97 -6.69
C VAL A 165 -10.09 -21.91 -7.75
N ALA A 166 -9.33 -20.89 -7.37
CA ALA A 166 -8.95 -19.80 -8.25
C ALA A 166 -7.95 -20.23 -9.33
N PRO A 167 -8.05 -19.67 -10.56
CA PRO A 167 -7.06 -19.88 -11.62
C PRO A 167 -5.66 -19.42 -11.17
N PRO A 168 -4.58 -20.15 -11.49
CA PRO A 168 -3.21 -19.80 -11.11
C PRO A 168 -2.79 -18.37 -11.47
N GLU A 169 -3.29 -17.85 -12.59
CA GLU A 169 -3.05 -16.50 -13.12
C GLU A 169 -3.61 -15.40 -12.21
N ILE A 170 -4.65 -15.72 -11.45
CA ILE A 170 -5.35 -14.76 -10.58
C ILE A 170 -4.77 -14.76 -9.17
N ILE A 171 -4.22 -15.89 -8.70
CA ILE A 171 -3.81 -16.03 -7.30
C ILE A 171 -2.78 -14.95 -6.94
N GLY A 172 -1.71 -14.79 -7.72
CA GLY A 172 -0.71 -13.73 -7.49
C GLY A 172 -1.34 -12.34 -7.45
N LEU A 173 -2.13 -12.02 -8.48
CA LEU A 173 -2.81 -10.74 -8.63
C LEU A 173 -3.77 -10.43 -7.47
N ALA A 174 -4.52 -11.43 -6.98
CA ALA A 174 -5.50 -11.23 -5.92
C ALA A 174 -4.85 -10.87 -4.59
N TYR A 175 -3.77 -11.55 -4.23
CA TYR A 175 -3.06 -11.25 -2.99
C TYR A 175 -2.33 -9.89 -3.07
N ASP A 176 -1.73 -9.57 -4.22
CA ASP A 176 -1.14 -8.25 -4.44
C ASP A 176 -2.20 -7.15 -4.40
N SER A 177 -3.35 -7.34 -5.06
CA SER A 177 -4.46 -6.38 -5.05
C SER A 177 -4.93 -6.02 -3.64
N GLY A 178 -4.95 -7.00 -2.72
CA GLY A 178 -5.25 -6.75 -1.32
C GLY A 178 -4.24 -5.80 -0.67
N GLY A 179 -2.95 -6.09 -0.83
CA GLY A 179 -1.87 -5.25 -0.30
C GLY A 179 -1.84 -3.86 -0.93
N VAL A 180 -2.32 -3.69 -2.16
CA VAL A 180 -2.25 -2.42 -2.90
C VAL A 180 -3.38 -1.45 -2.56
N THR A 181 -4.41 -1.90 -1.82
CA THR A 181 -5.56 -1.06 -1.42
C THR A 181 -5.23 -0.01 -0.36
N THR A 182 -4.07 -0.12 0.27
CA THR A 182 -3.63 0.73 1.37
C THR A 182 -2.74 1.84 0.84
N ASN A 183 -3.12 3.08 1.15
CA ASN A 183 -2.37 4.23 0.69
C ASN A 183 -2.10 5.22 1.81
N ILE A 184 -1.20 6.15 1.53
CA ILE A 184 -0.70 7.14 2.50
C ILE A 184 -1.81 8.09 2.99
N VAL A 185 -2.92 8.19 2.28
CA VAL A 185 -4.12 8.95 2.66
C VAL A 185 -5.08 8.12 3.51
N SER A 186 -5.42 6.93 3.02
CA SER A 186 -6.50 6.09 3.52
C SER A 186 -6.11 5.41 4.82
N VAL A 187 -4.85 4.96 4.96
CA VAL A 187 -4.40 4.23 6.15
C VAL A 187 -4.47 5.10 7.42
N PRO A 188 -3.84 6.30 7.48
CA PRO A 188 -3.94 7.13 8.68
C PRO A 188 -5.39 7.56 9.00
N LEU A 189 -6.21 7.74 7.97
CA LEU A 189 -7.62 8.11 8.13
C LEU A 189 -8.46 6.95 8.69
N ILE A 190 -8.32 5.75 8.12
CA ILE A 190 -9.01 4.53 8.57
C ILE A 190 -8.58 4.18 9.99
N ALA A 191 -7.28 4.25 10.30
CA ALA A 191 -6.76 4.07 11.64
C ALA A 191 -7.32 5.13 12.61
N ALA A 192 -7.37 6.41 12.21
CA ALA A 192 -7.95 7.47 13.03
C ALA A 192 -9.45 7.27 13.29
N ILE A 193 -10.22 6.76 12.32
CA ILE A 193 -11.63 6.39 12.52
C ILE A 193 -11.75 5.29 13.58
N GLY A 194 -10.93 4.24 13.47
CA GLY A 194 -10.90 3.14 14.43
C GLY A 194 -10.52 3.58 15.85
N LEU A 195 -9.42 4.30 15.98
CA LEU A 195 -8.94 4.85 17.26
C LEU A 195 -9.95 5.85 17.84
N GLY A 196 -10.54 6.72 17.01
CA GLY A 196 -11.56 7.68 17.44
C GLY A 196 -12.84 7.01 17.96
N LEU A 197 -13.29 5.94 17.29
CA LEU A 197 -14.42 5.12 17.73
C LEU A 197 -14.10 4.38 19.03
N ALA A 198 -12.94 3.73 19.11
CA ALA A 198 -12.50 3.03 20.32
C ALA A 198 -12.39 3.98 21.51
N ASN A 199 -11.80 5.16 21.33
CA ASN A 199 -11.66 6.16 22.39
C ASN A 199 -13.01 6.74 22.89
N SER A 200 -14.02 6.73 22.02
CA SER A 200 -15.34 7.29 22.36
C SER A 200 -16.28 6.29 23.04
N ILE A 201 -15.89 5.01 23.15
CA ILE A 201 -16.70 3.94 23.74
C ILE A 201 -16.01 3.44 25.02
N ARG A 202 -16.72 3.51 26.16
CA ARG A 202 -16.20 3.02 27.44
C ARG A 202 -15.86 1.53 27.38
N GLY A 203 -14.69 1.16 27.88
CA GLY A 203 -14.23 -0.24 27.96
C GLY A 203 -13.58 -0.78 26.69
N ARG A 204 -13.41 0.04 25.64
CA ARG A 204 -12.62 -0.33 24.45
C ARG A 204 -11.14 -0.05 24.65
N SER A 205 -10.33 -0.92 24.07
CA SER A 205 -8.88 -0.75 23.99
C SER A 205 -8.49 -0.11 22.66
N LEU A 206 -7.63 0.91 22.71
CA LEU A 206 -7.14 1.56 21.48
C LEU A 206 -6.37 0.59 20.59
N LEU A 207 -5.56 -0.30 21.19
CA LEU A 207 -4.77 -1.26 20.44
C LEU A 207 -5.58 -2.44 19.87
N ALA A 208 -6.44 -3.10 20.66
CA ALA A 208 -7.13 -4.30 20.19
C ALA A 208 -8.42 -3.97 19.41
N ASP A 209 -9.11 -2.88 19.77
CA ASP A 209 -10.36 -2.48 19.13
C ASP A 209 -10.17 -1.37 18.09
N GLY A 210 -9.22 -0.44 18.31
CA GLY A 210 -9.01 0.70 17.41
C GLY A 210 -8.25 0.38 16.13
N PHE A 211 -7.23 -0.49 16.18
CA PHE A 211 -6.53 -0.99 15.00
C PHE A 211 -7.24 -2.21 14.39
N GLY A 212 -6.80 -2.66 13.22
CA GLY A 212 -7.29 -3.84 12.51
C GLY A 212 -8.34 -3.53 11.45
N LEU A 213 -8.66 -2.26 11.21
CA LEU A 213 -9.54 -1.86 10.11
C LEU A 213 -8.79 -1.95 8.77
N VAL A 214 -7.52 -1.55 8.75
CA VAL A 214 -6.66 -1.61 7.56
C VAL A 214 -6.42 -3.07 7.16
N ALA A 215 -6.19 -3.94 8.13
CA ALA A 215 -6.08 -5.38 7.95
C ALA A 215 -7.28 -5.99 7.21
N LEU A 216 -8.49 -5.57 7.58
CA LEU A 216 -9.71 -6.03 6.93
C LEU A 216 -9.82 -5.49 5.49
N CYS A 217 -9.42 -4.23 5.27
CA CYS A 217 -9.33 -3.62 3.93
C CYS A 217 -8.34 -4.34 3.02
N VAL A 218 -7.26 -4.93 3.55
CA VAL A 218 -6.32 -5.72 2.75
C VAL A 218 -6.88 -7.11 2.44
N MET A 219 -7.52 -7.76 3.41
CA MET A 219 -7.97 -9.15 3.31
C MET A 219 -9.16 -9.35 2.37
N VAL A 220 -10.20 -8.50 2.44
CA VAL A 220 -11.44 -8.75 1.69
C VAL A 220 -11.33 -8.52 0.18
N PRO A 221 -10.54 -7.56 -0.33
CA PRO A 221 -10.28 -7.46 -1.77
C PRO A 221 -9.62 -8.71 -2.35
N MET A 222 -8.82 -9.45 -1.59
CA MET A 222 -8.26 -10.73 -2.05
C MET A 222 -9.38 -11.71 -2.42
N ILE A 223 -10.41 -11.80 -1.58
CA ILE A 223 -11.62 -12.61 -1.82
C ILE A 223 -12.34 -12.11 -3.07
N GLY A 224 -12.56 -10.80 -3.17
CA GLY A 224 -13.26 -10.20 -4.32
C GLY A 224 -12.56 -10.46 -5.65
N VAL A 225 -11.24 -10.30 -5.70
CA VAL A 225 -10.44 -10.54 -6.91
C VAL A 225 -10.36 -12.02 -7.25
N GLN A 226 -10.26 -12.93 -6.27
CA GLN A 226 -10.33 -14.37 -6.53
C GLN A 226 -11.67 -14.78 -7.15
N LEU A 227 -12.79 -14.30 -6.60
CA LEU A 227 -14.12 -14.58 -7.14
C LEU A 227 -14.30 -14.00 -8.55
N TYR A 228 -13.81 -12.78 -8.77
CA TYR A 228 -13.81 -12.16 -10.10
C TYR A 228 -12.98 -12.98 -11.09
N GLY A 229 -11.79 -13.42 -10.70
CA GLY A 229 -10.93 -14.23 -11.54
C GLY A 229 -11.52 -15.60 -11.89
N VAL A 230 -12.13 -16.29 -10.91
CA VAL A 230 -12.90 -17.53 -11.19
C VAL A 230 -13.98 -17.25 -12.23
N TRP A 231 -14.71 -16.14 -12.10
CA TRP A 231 -15.75 -15.78 -13.05
C TRP A 231 -15.20 -15.47 -14.45
N VAL A 232 -14.14 -14.67 -14.56
CA VAL A 232 -13.52 -14.30 -15.85
C VAL A 232 -12.91 -15.51 -16.56
N TYR A 233 -12.23 -16.40 -15.83
CA TYR A 233 -11.58 -17.55 -16.47
C TYR A 233 -12.56 -18.68 -16.79
N THR A 234 -13.72 -18.73 -16.13
CA THR A 234 -14.77 -19.72 -16.42
C THR A 234 -15.74 -19.25 -17.52
N PHE A 235 -16.13 -17.97 -17.51
CA PHE A 235 -17.22 -17.44 -18.35
C PHE A 235 -16.80 -16.28 -19.26
N GLY A 236 -15.65 -15.66 -19.02
CA GLY A 236 -15.19 -14.50 -19.77
C GLY A 236 -14.54 -14.88 -21.10
N ALA A 237 -14.94 -14.17 -22.16
CA ALA A 237 -14.21 -14.16 -23.42
C ALA A 237 -12.98 -13.24 -23.30
N THR A 238 -11.93 -13.52 -24.07
CA THR A 238 -10.79 -12.61 -24.23
C THR A 238 -11.29 -11.30 -24.86
N GLY A 239 -11.15 -10.19 -24.12
CA GLY A 239 -11.47 -8.87 -24.65
C GLY A 239 -10.47 -8.47 -25.74
N ALA A 240 -10.93 -7.73 -26.74
CA ALA A 240 -10.01 -7.07 -27.66
C ALA A 240 -9.24 -6.01 -26.89
N LEU A 241 -7.90 -6.11 -26.88
CA LEU A 241 -7.05 -5.03 -26.39
C LEU A 241 -7.36 -3.77 -27.19
N ALA A 242 -7.57 -2.65 -26.51
CA ALA A 242 -7.52 -1.36 -27.18
C ALA A 242 -6.12 -1.22 -27.82
N PRO A 243 -6.01 -0.72 -29.06
CA PRO A 243 -4.70 -0.50 -29.66
C PRO A 243 -3.85 0.35 -28.71
N ALA A 244 -2.60 -0.07 -28.51
CA ALA A 244 -1.63 0.69 -27.74
C ALA A 244 -1.66 2.15 -28.22
N GLU A 245 -1.74 3.10 -27.30
CA GLU A 245 -1.69 4.51 -27.67
C GLU A 245 -0.45 4.73 -28.55
N PRO A 246 -0.60 5.41 -29.70
CA PRO A 246 0.53 5.65 -30.58
C PRO A 246 1.64 6.39 -29.81
N PRO A 247 2.92 6.16 -30.15
CA PRO A 247 4.03 6.88 -29.55
C PRO A 247 3.76 8.38 -29.60
N GLN A 248 3.79 9.03 -28.44
CA GLN A 248 3.47 10.45 -28.32
C GLN A 248 4.45 11.28 -29.16
N ASP A 249 3.92 12.17 -30.00
CA ASP A 249 4.72 13.11 -30.78
C ASP A 249 5.48 14.06 -29.83
N PRO A 250 6.83 14.16 -29.91
CA PRO A 250 7.64 14.95 -28.97
C PRO A 250 7.38 16.47 -29.00
N GLY A 251 6.51 16.98 -29.88
CA GLY A 251 6.21 18.40 -30.05
C GLY A 251 5.16 18.99 -29.11
N LEU A 252 4.39 18.18 -28.38
CA LEU A 252 3.20 18.63 -27.61
C LEU A 252 3.26 18.35 -26.10
N TRP A 253 4.45 18.40 -25.49
CA TRP A 253 4.70 18.21 -24.05
C TRP A 253 3.74 18.95 -23.10
N VAL A 254 3.26 20.14 -23.48
CA VAL A 254 2.27 20.91 -22.69
C VAL A 254 0.89 20.25 -22.73
N VAL A 255 0.47 19.72 -23.89
CA VAL A 255 -0.79 18.99 -24.03
C VAL A 255 -0.73 17.70 -23.23
N ASP A 256 0.37 16.96 -23.30
CA ASP A 256 0.58 15.73 -22.52
C ASP A 256 0.53 16.02 -21.01
N MET A 257 1.15 17.11 -20.57
CA MET A 257 1.08 17.55 -19.17
C MET A 257 -0.35 17.90 -18.75
N ILE A 258 -1.12 18.61 -19.58
CA ILE A 258 -2.50 18.97 -19.29
C ILE A 258 -3.41 17.73 -19.26
N LEU A 259 -3.24 16.82 -20.23
CA LEU A 259 -4.00 15.57 -20.28
C LEU A 259 -3.67 14.66 -19.09
N GLY A 260 -2.39 14.57 -18.70
CA GLY A 260 -1.95 13.84 -17.52
C GLY A 260 -2.45 14.44 -16.20
N LEU A 261 -2.50 15.76 -16.08
CA LEU A 261 -3.15 16.41 -14.93
C LEU A 261 -4.67 16.17 -14.93
N ALA A 262 -5.31 16.17 -16.10
CA ALA A 262 -6.74 15.90 -16.23
C ALA A 262 -7.09 14.44 -15.90
N SER A 263 -6.22 13.46 -16.22
CA SER A 263 -6.42 12.07 -15.82
C SER A 263 -6.33 11.90 -14.31
N ILE A 264 -5.28 12.45 -13.67
CA ILE A 264 -5.15 12.40 -12.20
C ILE A 264 -6.29 13.14 -11.52
N ALA A 265 -6.71 14.29 -12.04
CA ALA A 265 -7.88 15.00 -11.52
C ALA A 265 -9.15 14.13 -11.57
N ARG A 266 -9.34 13.37 -12.65
CA ARG A 266 -10.45 12.42 -12.79
C ARG A 266 -10.33 11.24 -11.83
N GLU A 267 -9.11 10.78 -11.56
CA GLU A 267 -8.84 9.69 -10.62
C GLU A 267 -9.11 10.09 -9.17
N VAL A 268 -8.75 11.31 -8.75
CA VAL A 268 -8.96 11.79 -7.38
C VAL A 268 -10.39 12.34 -7.16
N LEU A 269 -11.12 12.64 -8.24
CA LEU A 269 -12.50 13.15 -8.20
C LEU A 269 -13.45 12.35 -7.30
N PRO A 270 -13.46 11.00 -7.27
CA PRO A 270 -14.33 10.22 -6.40
C PRO A 270 -14.13 10.54 -4.91
N ILE A 271 -12.87 10.72 -4.46
CA ILE A 271 -12.57 11.06 -3.06
C ILE A 271 -13.15 12.43 -2.73
N VAL A 272 -12.89 13.42 -3.58
CA VAL A 272 -13.42 14.78 -3.38
C VAL A 272 -14.95 14.77 -3.37
N ALA A 273 -15.57 14.08 -4.32
CA ALA A 273 -17.02 13.99 -4.42
C ALA A 273 -17.64 13.41 -3.15
N VAL A 274 -17.09 12.33 -2.61
CA VAL A 274 -17.56 11.73 -1.35
C VAL A 274 -17.38 12.69 -0.19
N VAL A 275 -16.21 13.31 -0.05
CA VAL A 275 -15.93 14.23 1.05
C VAL A 275 -16.87 15.44 1.01
N LEU A 276 -17.06 16.06 -0.16
CA LEU A 276 -17.95 17.21 -0.33
C LEU A 276 -19.43 16.82 -0.14
N PHE A 277 -19.84 15.64 -0.62
CA PHE A 277 -21.19 15.14 -0.41
C PHE A 277 -21.50 15.00 1.09
N PHE A 278 -20.65 14.34 1.87
CA PHE A 278 -20.89 14.19 3.31
C PHE A 278 -20.75 15.51 4.08
N GLN A 279 -19.86 16.40 3.64
CA GLN A 279 -19.71 17.74 4.23
C GLN A 279 -20.97 18.60 4.02
N PHE A 280 -21.41 18.76 2.78
CA PHE A 280 -22.51 19.67 2.43
C PHE A 280 -23.89 19.05 2.61
N VAL A 281 -24.08 17.78 2.24
CA VAL A 281 -25.41 17.13 2.29
C VAL A 281 -25.65 16.49 3.65
N ALA A 282 -24.73 15.65 4.13
CA ALA A 282 -24.95 14.88 5.35
C ALA A 282 -24.79 15.71 6.64
N LEU A 283 -23.77 16.57 6.72
CA LEU A 283 -23.55 17.43 7.89
C LEU A 283 -24.17 18.82 7.77
N ARG A 284 -24.56 19.24 6.56
CA ARG A 284 -25.09 20.58 6.26
C ARG A 284 -24.18 21.69 6.79
N ARG A 285 -22.87 21.54 6.62
CA ARG A 285 -21.86 22.50 7.08
C ARG A 285 -20.97 22.94 5.92
N GLY A 286 -20.62 24.22 5.90
CA GLY A 286 -19.61 24.75 4.99
C GLY A 286 -18.21 24.20 5.29
N LEU A 287 -17.30 24.27 4.32
CA LEU A 287 -15.89 23.98 4.57
C LEU A 287 -15.29 25.10 5.43
N SER A 288 -14.61 24.72 6.51
CA SER A 288 -13.78 25.65 7.27
C SER A 288 -12.54 25.97 6.45
N HIS A 289 -12.46 27.19 5.89
CA HIS A 289 -11.40 27.67 4.99
C HIS A 289 -11.41 27.05 3.57
N PRO A 290 -12.41 27.36 2.72
CA PRO A 290 -12.54 26.75 1.39
C PRO A 290 -11.34 27.01 0.47
N VAL A 291 -10.75 28.21 0.53
CA VAL A 291 -9.56 28.56 -0.27
C VAL A 291 -8.38 27.65 0.10
N ARG A 292 -8.19 27.36 1.39
CA ARG A 292 -7.12 26.45 1.85
C ARG A 292 -7.34 25.03 1.33
N VAL A 293 -8.59 24.55 1.33
CA VAL A 293 -8.93 23.22 0.81
C VAL A 293 -8.69 23.14 -0.69
N VAL A 294 -9.09 24.16 -1.46
CA VAL A 294 -8.88 24.20 -2.92
C VAL A 294 -7.40 24.28 -3.27
N VAL A 295 -6.63 25.12 -2.59
CA VAL A 295 -5.18 25.20 -2.77
C VAL A 295 -4.52 23.87 -2.40
N GLY A 296 -4.89 23.27 -1.27
CA GLY A 296 -4.41 21.95 -0.88
C GLY A 296 -4.72 20.88 -1.92
N PHE A 297 -5.93 20.89 -2.47
CA PHE A 297 -6.31 19.97 -3.53
C PHE A 297 -5.50 20.17 -4.83
N ALA A 298 -5.26 21.41 -5.24
CA ALA A 298 -4.39 21.70 -6.38
C ALA A 298 -2.95 21.19 -6.14
N MET A 299 -2.44 21.34 -4.92
CA MET A 299 -1.13 20.80 -4.53
C MET A 299 -1.09 19.27 -4.55
N VAL A 300 -2.17 18.59 -4.14
CA VAL A 300 -2.31 17.12 -4.26
C VAL A 300 -2.20 16.68 -5.72
N LEU A 301 -2.94 17.33 -6.63
CA LEU A 301 -2.93 16.97 -8.05
C LEU A 301 -1.56 17.17 -8.69
N VAL A 302 -0.96 18.34 -8.48
CA VAL A 302 0.37 18.66 -9.04
C VAL A 302 1.45 17.79 -8.41
N GLY A 303 1.38 17.56 -7.09
CA GLY A 303 2.32 16.73 -6.36
C GLY A 303 2.27 15.27 -6.79
N LEU A 304 1.07 14.70 -6.92
CA LEU A 304 0.88 13.33 -7.38
C LEU A 304 1.34 13.15 -8.85
N TYR A 305 1.03 14.11 -9.73
CA TYR A 305 1.53 14.09 -11.11
C TYR A 305 3.07 14.12 -11.16
N ALA A 306 3.69 15.08 -10.45
CA ALA A 306 5.13 15.17 -10.36
C ALA A 306 5.74 13.88 -9.80
N PHE A 307 5.15 13.32 -8.74
CA PHE A 307 5.60 12.08 -8.14
C PHE A 307 5.61 10.90 -9.13
N VAL A 308 4.51 10.68 -9.85
CA VAL A 308 4.40 9.60 -10.85
C VAL A 308 5.40 9.81 -12.00
N VAL A 309 5.55 11.03 -12.50
CA VAL A 309 6.54 11.35 -13.54
C VAL A 309 7.96 11.12 -13.03
N GLY A 310 8.27 11.57 -11.81
CA GLY A 310 9.57 11.35 -11.19
C GLY A 310 9.91 9.87 -11.00
N LEU A 311 8.92 9.03 -10.65
CA LEU A 311 9.12 7.58 -10.56
C LEU A 311 9.43 6.96 -11.93
N LYS A 312 8.70 7.36 -12.98
CA LYS A 312 8.90 6.86 -14.35
C LYS A 312 10.27 7.24 -14.93
N LEU A 313 10.77 8.43 -14.61
CA LEU A 313 12.09 8.91 -15.07
C LEU A 313 13.24 8.38 -14.19
N GLY A 314 13.03 8.31 -12.88
CA GLY A 314 14.07 7.97 -11.91
C GLY A 314 14.09 6.50 -11.52
N LEU A 315 13.06 6.05 -10.80
CA LEU A 315 13.08 4.78 -10.07
C LEU A 315 12.79 3.56 -10.95
N PHE A 316 11.87 3.65 -11.92
CA PHE A 316 11.46 2.50 -12.74
C PHE A 316 12.56 2.02 -13.67
N PRO A 317 13.27 2.90 -14.43
CA PRO A 317 14.36 2.47 -15.29
C PRO A 317 15.49 1.83 -14.47
N LEU A 318 15.78 2.37 -13.29
CA LEU A 318 16.74 1.78 -12.37
C LEU A 318 16.36 0.34 -11.97
N GLY A 319 15.10 0.10 -11.60
CA GLY A 319 14.62 -1.23 -11.24
C GLY A 319 14.80 -2.25 -12.38
N THR A 320 14.35 -1.89 -13.59
CA THR A 320 14.42 -2.76 -14.77
C THR A 320 15.85 -3.05 -15.21
N LEU A 321 16.71 -2.01 -15.24
CA LEU A 321 18.13 -2.15 -15.58
C LEU A 321 18.85 -3.06 -14.57
N MET A 322 18.57 -2.88 -13.28
CA MET A 322 19.17 -3.72 -12.24
C MET A 322 18.72 -5.17 -12.34
N ALA A 323 17.43 -5.42 -12.56
CA ALA A 323 16.93 -6.78 -12.75
C ALA A 323 17.64 -7.48 -13.93
N LYS A 324 17.75 -6.80 -15.08
CA LYS A 324 18.42 -7.34 -16.27
C LYS A 324 19.90 -7.63 -16.01
N GLN A 325 20.64 -6.67 -15.46
CA GLN A 325 22.08 -6.82 -15.19
C GLN A 325 22.36 -7.90 -14.14
N LEU A 326 21.54 -8.03 -13.10
CA LEU A 326 21.70 -9.08 -12.09
C LEU A 326 21.48 -10.49 -12.67
N ILE A 327 20.54 -10.63 -13.61
CA ILE A 327 20.26 -11.90 -14.29
C ILE A 327 21.37 -12.24 -15.29
N GLU A 328 21.84 -11.27 -16.07
CA GLU A 328 22.96 -11.46 -17.02
C GLU A 328 24.25 -11.92 -16.31
N GLN A 329 24.49 -11.44 -15.10
CA GLN A 329 25.62 -11.89 -14.28
C GLN A 329 25.47 -13.33 -13.76
N GLY A 330 24.29 -13.94 -13.84
CA GLY A 330 24.04 -15.31 -13.40
C GLY A 330 24.24 -15.52 -11.89
N ALA A 331 24.10 -14.46 -11.08
CA ALA A 331 24.40 -14.49 -9.64
C ALA A 331 23.12 -14.41 -8.79
N PRO A 332 22.41 -15.54 -8.55
CA PRO A 332 21.15 -15.54 -7.82
C PRO A 332 21.28 -14.99 -6.39
N ALA A 333 22.44 -15.17 -5.75
CA ALA A 333 22.73 -14.59 -4.45
C ALA A 333 22.72 -13.05 -4.46
N MET A 334 23.18 -12.42 -5.54
CA MET A 334 23.15 -10.95 -5.68
C MET A 334 21.73 -10.44 -5.94
N ILE A 335 20.94 -11.17 -6.72
CA ILE A 335 19.51 -10.87 -6.91
C ILE A 335 18.78 -10.89 -5.56
N LEU A 336 19.02 -11.92 -4.74
CA LEU A 336 18.43 -12.04 -3.41
C LEU A 336 18.90 -10.93 -2.46
N LEU A 337 20.20 -10.62 -2.45
CA LEU A 337 20.74 -9.55 -1.63
C LEU A 337 20.15 -8.19 -2.02
N PHE A 338 20.02 -7.92 -3.32
CA PHE A 338 19.38 -6.71 -3.82
C PHE A 338 17.93 -6.63 -3.36
N ALA A 339 17.17 -7.72 -3.52
CA ALA A 339 15.77 -7.82 -3.10
C ALA A 339 15.57 -7.58 -1.59
N LEU A 340 16.44 -8.15 -0.76
CA LEU A 340 16.47 -7.93 0.69
C LEU A 340 16.75 -6.46 1.03
N LEU A 341 17.80 -5.88 0.44
CA LEU A 341 18.21 -4.52 0.75
C LEU A 341 17.21 -3.47 0.26
N ILE A 342 16.67 -3.64 -0.95
CA ILE A 342 15.67 -2.72 -1.49
C ILE A 342 14.39 -2.79 -0.68
N GLY A 343 13.94 -3.99 -0.29
CA GLY A 343 12.77 -4.16 0.56
C GLY A 343 12.93 -3.52 1.94
N PHE A 344 14.11 -3.65 2.54
CA PHE A 344 14.43 -2.96 3.79
C PHE A 344 14.42 -1.43 3.61
N ALA A 345 15.07 -0.94 2.54
CA ALA A 345 15.23 0.48 2.28
C ALA A 345 13.90 1.19 1.99
N THR A 346 13.04 0.61 1.14
CA THR A 346 11.73 1.18 0.82
C THR A 346 10.81 1.19 2.03
N THR A 347 10.83 0.14 2.84
CA THR A 347 10.02 0.10 4.07
C THR A 347 10.51 1.09 5.10
N MET A 348 11.83 1.25 5.24
CA MET A 348 12.38 2.30 6.07
C MET A 348 11.98 3.68 5.55
N ALA A 349 11.83 3.88 4.25
CA ALA A 349 11.38 5.14 3.66
C ALA A 349 9.90 5.47 3.95
N GLU A 350 9.12 4.51 4.44
CA GLU A 350 7.66 4.57 4.41
C GLU A 350 7.05 5.56 5.42
N PRO A 351 6.39 6.66 4.98
CA PRO A 351 5.80 7.63 5.89
C PRO A 351 4.58 7.08 6.64
N ALA A 352 3.75 6.25 6.00
CA ALA A 352 2.57 5.69 6.65
C ALA A 352 2.96 4.76 7.81
N LEU A 353 4.07 4.04 7.68
CA LEU A 353 4.63 3.17 8.73
C LEU A 353 5.08 3.99 9.94
N VAL A 354 5.71 5.14 9.72
CA VAL A 354 6.09 6.05 10.80
C VAL A 354 4.84 6.54 11.54
N ALA A 355 3.83 7.02 10.81
CA ALA A 355 2.60 7.53 11.41
C ALA A 355 1.84 6.46 12.23
N ILE A 356 1.69 5.25 11.70
CA ILE A 356 1.05 4.15 12.44
C ILE A 356 1.89 3.70 13.63
N GLY A 357 3.22 3.67 13.49
CA GLY A 357 4.14 3.38 14.59
C GLY A 357 4.02 4.37 15.75
N GLU A 358 3.89 5.67 15.44
CA GLU A 358 3.65 6.73 16.42
C GLU A 358 2.27 6.60 17.06
N GLN A 359 1.21 6.40 16.28
CA GLN A 359 -0.15 6.16 16.81
C GLN A 359 -0.20 4.93 17.75
N ALA A 360 0.54 3.87 17.42
CA ALA A 360 0.64 2.69 18.25
C ALA A 360 1.43 2.94 19.55
N HIS A 361 2.49 3.76 19.48
CA HIS A 361 3.24 4.19 20.66
C HIS A 361 2.36 5.02 21.60
N ASP A 362 1.63 6.00 21.07
CA ASP A 362 0.73 6.85 21.84
C ASP A 362 -0.44 6.07 22.45
N ALA A 363 -0.93 5.04 21.75
CA ALA A 363 -1.99 4.17 22.25
C ALA A 363 -1.52 3.21 23.37
N SER A 364 -0.21 2.93 23.49
CA SER A 364 0.34 2.17 24.62
C SER A 364 1.81 2.55 24.91
N PRO A 365 2.04 3.69 25.59
CA PRO A 365 3.39 4.14 25.94
C PRO A 365 4.14 3.08 26.77
N GLY A 366 5.45 2.94 26.52
CA GLY A 366 6.33 2.00 27.22
C GLY A 366 6.22 0.52 26.80
N ARG A 367 5.15 0.12 26.12
CA ARG A 367 4.97 -1.27 25.63
C ARG A 367 5.36 -1.43 24.16
N ILE A 368 5.18 -0.37 23.38
CA ILE A 368 5.48 -0.32 21.94
C ILE A 368 6.45 0.82 21.68
N SER A 369 7.52 0.57 20.93
CA SER A 369 8.42 1.61 20.42
C SER A 369 8.19 1.77 18.92
N ALA A 370 7.89 3.00 18.48
CA ALA A 370 7.66 3.32 17.07
C ALA A 370 8.88 2.95 16.21
N PHE A 371 10.09 3.25 16.68
CA PHE A 371 11.32 2.94 15.98
C PHE A 371 11.61 1.43 15.92
N ALA A 372 11.38 0.70 17.02
CA ALA A 372 11.56 -0.75 17.02
C ALA A 372 10.58 -1.43 16.07
N ILE A 373 9.30 -1.02 16.06
CA ILE A 373 8.32 -1.51 15.10
C ILE A 373 8.78 -1.25 13.67
N ARG A 374 9.26 -0.03 13.36
CA ARG A 374 9.72 0.31 12.02
C ARG A 374 10.85 -0.63 11.53
N ILE A 375 11.84 -0.91 12.38
CA ILE A 375 12.93 -1.83 12.03
C ILE A 375 12.42 -3.26 11.83
N ILE A 376 11.60 -3.76 12.75
CA ILE A 376 11.08 -5.14 12.69
C ILE A 376 10.22 -5.34 11.45
N VAL A 377 9.39 -4.35 11.12
CA VAL A 377 8.57 -4.33 9.91
C VAL A 377 9.47 -4.31 8.67
N ALA A 378 10.47 -3.43 8.60
CA ALA A 378 11.40 -3.36 7.47
C ALA A 378 12.20 -4.66 7.26
N LEU A 379 12.62 -5.32 8.34
CA LEU A 379 13.24 -6.65 8.26
C LEU A 379 12.26 -7.72 7.76
N GLY A 380 11.01 -7.67 8.21
CA GLY A 380 9.93 -8.51 7.69
C GLY A 380 9.75 -8.35 6.18
N VAL A 381 9.62 -7.11 5.70
CA VAL A 381 9.48 -6.84 4.26
C VAL A 381 10.70 -7.33 3.48
N ALA A 382 11.91 -7.06 3.97
CA ALA A 382 13.15 -7.52 3.35
C ALA A 382 13.19 -9.05 3.19
N CYS A 383 12.85 -9.79 4.25
CA CYS A 383 12.75 -11.24 4.21
C CYS A 383 11.63 -11.71 3.27
N GLY A 384 10.47 -11.04 3.27
CA GLY A 384 9.35 -11.37 2.42
C GLY A 384 9.65 -11.18 0.93
N ILE A 385 10.18 -10.02 0.54
CA ILE A 385 10.57 -9.75 -0.84
C ILE A 385 11.70 -10.70 -1.27
N GLY A 386 12.71 -10.92 -0.41
CA GLY A 386 13.77 -11.90 -0.67
C GLY A 386 13.22 -13.31 -0.88
N PHE A 387 12.25 -13.76 -0.06
CA PHE A 387 11.59 -15.05 -0.20
C PHE A 387 10.75 -15.14 -1.49
N GLY A 388 10.04 -14.08 -1.84
CA GLY A 388 9.27 -14.00 -3.08
C GLY A 388 10.15 -14.05 -4.32
N VAL A 389 11.28 -13.34 -4.31
CA VAL A 389 12.28 -13.39 -5.38
C VAL A 389 12.93 -14.77 -5.46
N TYR A 390 13.27 -15.38 -4.33
CA TYR A 390 13.74 -16.77 -4.29
C TYR A 390 12.74 -17.72 -4.98
N ARG A 391 11.45 -17.58 -4.70
CA ARG A 391 10.37 -18.36 -5.36
C ARG A 391 10.39 -18.20 -6.87
N ILE A 392 10.53 -16.97 -7.39
CA ILE A 392 10.58 -16.70 -8.84
C ILE A 392 11.79 -17.38 -9.47
N LEU A 393 12.96 -17.33 -8.82
CA LEU A 393 14.18 -17.95 -9.33
C LEU A 393 14.04 -19.48 -9.43
N ILE A 394 13.54 -20.14 -8.39
CA ILE A 394 13.38 -21.60 -8.39
C ILE A 394 12.18 -22.09 -9.21
N GLY A 395 11.21 -21.22 -9.52
CA GLY A 395 9.99 -21.60 -10.23
C GLY A 395 8.97 -22.33 -9.39
N GLY A 396 8.95 -22.05 -8.10
CA GLY A 396 8.03 -22.69 -7.17
C GLY A 396 6.60 -22.21 -7.45
N PRO A 397 5.58 -23.09 -7.41
CA PRO A 397 4.19 -22.69 -7.54
C PRO A 397 3.79 -21.69 -6.44
N PHE A 398 3.36 -20.48 -6.84
CA PHE A 398 3.05 -19.37 -5.92
C PHE A 398 2.10 -19.77 -4.79
N HIS A 399 1.00 -20.48 -5.13
CA HIS A 399 -0.07 -20.80 -4.21
C HIS A 399 0.43 -21.60 -2.99
N TYR A 400 1.31 -22.59 -3.15
CA TYR A 400 1.81 -23.34 -2.00
C TYR A 400 2.67 -22.48 -1.06
N PHE A 401 3.53 -21.63 -1.62
CA PHE A 401 4.44 -20.79 -0.84
C PHE A 401 3.66 -19.72 -0.06
N ILE A 402 2.69 -19.06 -0.69
CA ILE A 402 1.89 -18.03 -0.02
C ILE A 402 0.94 -18.66 1.02
N MET A 403 0.32 -19.81 0.71
CA MET A 403 -0.52 -20.52 1.67
C MET A 403 0.26 -20.98 2.90
N ALA A 404 1.50 -21.44 2.73
CA ALA A 404 2.36 -21.79 3.85
C ALA A 404 2.69 -20.56 4.72
N ALA A 405 3.03 -19.42 4.12
CA ALA A 405 3.31 -18.19 4.86
C ALA A 405 2.08 -17.70 5.67
N TYR A 406 0.90 -17.72 5.06
CA TYR A 406 -0.35 -17.36 5.75
C TYR A 406 -0.73 -18.40 6.82
N ALA A 407 -0.51 -19.68 6.59
CA ALA A 407 -0.74 -20.72 7.61
C ALA A 407 0.14 -20.47 8.85
N VAL A 408 1.43 -20.14 8.66
CA VAL A 408 2.32 -19.73 9.76
C VAL A 408 1.76 -18.52 10.50
N ALA A 409 1.34 -17.48 9.77
CA ALA A 409 0.74 -16.30 10.39
C ALA A 409 -0.53 -16.64 11.19
N MET A 410 -1.40 -17.51 10.66
CA MET A 410 -2.63 -17.96 11.36
C MET A 410 -2.30 -18.76 12.62
N VAL A 411 -1.28 -19.63 12.58
CA VAL A 411 -0.83 -20.35 13.77
C VAL A 411 -0.31 -19.37 14.83
N LEU A 412 0.50 -18.39 14.42
CA LEU A 412 1.03 -17.37 15.33
C LEU A 412 -0.06 -16.52 15.99
N VAL A 413 -1.19 -16.26 15.31
CA VAL A 413 -2.34 -15.55 15.91
C VAL A 413 -2.86 -16.21 17.19
N PHE A 414 -2.75 -17.54 17.33
CA PHE A 414 -3.18 -18.24 18.55
C PHE A 414 -2.20 -18.06 19.72
N PHE A 415 -0.93 -17.80 19.44
CA PHE A 415 0.12 -17.62 20.45
C PHE A 415 0.43 -16.15 20.73
N ALA A 416 0.12 -15.25 19.79
CA ALA A 416 0.44 -13.85 19.88
C ALA A 416 -0.45 -13.13 20.92
N PRO A 417 0.08 -12.10 21.59
CA PRO A 417 -0.70 -11.29 22.52
C PRO A 417 -1.86 -10.59 21.82
N LYS A 418 -3.09 -10.76 22.33
CA LYS A 418 -4.32 -10.30 21.63
C LYS A 418 -4.33 -8.81 21.28
N TYR A 419 -3.61 -7.98 22.04
CA TYR A 419 -3.54 -6.54 21.81
C TYR A 419 -2.71 -6.15 20.58
N ILE A 420 -1.75 -6.99 20.13
CA ILE A 420 -0.86 -6.66 19.00
C ILE A 420 -1.41 -7.16 17.67
N ILE A 421 -2.29 -8.15 17.66
CA ILE A 421 -2.74 -8.84 16.43
C ILE A 421 -3.31 -7.82 15.43
N ALA A 422 -4.21 -6.94 15.88
CA ALA A 422 -4.77 -5.88 15.04
C ALA A 422 -3.68 -5.01 14.40
N LEU A 423 -2.74 -4.53 15.22
CA LEU A 423 -1.65 -3.68 14.75
C LEU A 423 -0.70 -4.42 13.81
N ALA A 424 -0.37 -5.68 14.07
CA ALA A 424 0.53 -6.47 13.24
C ALA A 424 0.00 -6.61 11.80
N PHE A 425 -1.30 -6.91 11.65
CA PHE A 425 -1.92 -7.00 10.34
C PHE A 425 -2.12 -5.63 9.68
N ASP A 426 -2.45 -4.58 10.43
CA ASP A 426 -2.49 -3.22 9.88
C ASP A 426 -1.11 -2.82 9.34
N LEU A 427 -0.03 -3.08 10.09
CA LEU A 427 1.34 -2.79 9.67
C LEU A 427 1.76 -3.55 8.41
N GLY A 428 1.33 -4.81 8.24
CA GLY A 428 1.55 -5.56 7.00
C GLY A 428 0.82 -4.94 5.80
N GLY A 429 -0.33 -4.29 6.02
CA GLY A 429 -0.99 -3.48 5.00
C GLY A 429 -0.32 -2.13 4.78
N VAL A 430 0.42 -1.58 5.74
CA VAL A 430 1.02 -0.25 5.63
C VAL A 430 2.31 -0.25 4.81
N THR A 431 2.97 -1.41 4.65
CA THR A 431 4.26 -1.54 3.97
C THR A 431 4.18 -1.44 2.44
N THR A 432 2.98 -1.30 1.88
CA THR A 432 2.67 -1.39 0.45
C THR A 432 2.26 -0.04 -0.10
N SER A 433 3.19 0.90 -0.15
CA SER A 433 2.93 2.29 -0.52
C SER A 433 3.05 2.61 -2.01
N GLU A 434 2.73 3.87 -2.33
CA GLU A 434 2.88 4.49 -3.65
C GLU A 434 4.31 4.38 -4.23
N VAL A 435 5.34 4.24 -3.39
CA VAL A 435 6.72 4.01 -3.82
C VAL A 435 7.04 2.51 -3.93
N THR A 436 6.64 1.75 -2.92
CA THR A 436 7.03 0.33 -2.81
C THR A 436 6.29 -0.54 -3.82
N VAL A 437 4.98 -0.32 -4.01
CA VAL A 437 4.16 -1.15 -4.92
C VAL A 437 4.70 -1.12 -6.34
N PRO A 438 4.86 0.03 -7.02
CA PRO A 438 5.31 0.02 -8.40
C PRO A 438 6.72 -0.55 -8.56
N LEU A 439 7.61 -0.30 -7.59
CA LEU A 439 8.98 -0.84 -7.61
C LEU A 439 9.00 -2.36 -7.44
N VAL A 440 8.24 -2.89 -6.48
CA VAL A 440 8.18 -4.34 -6.21
C VAL A 440 7.44 -5.08 -7.33
N THR A 441 6.37 -4.51 -7.88
CA THR A 441 5.70 -5.04 -9.08
C THR A 441 6.64 -5.05 -10.28
N ALA A 442 7.35 -3.94 -10.53
CA ALA A 442 8.32 -3.87 -11.63
C ALA A 442 9.47 -4.88 -11.45
N LEU A 443 9.95 -5.08 -10.21
CA LEU A 443 10.94 -6.11 -9.91
C LEU A 443 10.39 -7.52 -10.18
N GLY A 444 9.16 -7.82 -9.74
CA GLY A 444 8.53 -9.13 -9.95
C GLY A 444 8.31 -9.44 -11.43
N ILE A 445 7.66 -8.53 -12.15
CA ILE A 445 7.42 -8.63 -13.60
C ILE A 445 8.76 -8.69 -14.35
N GLY A 446 9.72 -7.83 -14.01
CA GLY A 446 11.03 -7.80 -14.66
C GLY A 446 11.84 -9.07 -14.47
N LEU A 447 11.84 -9.65 -13.26
CA LEU A 447 12.47 -10.94 -13.00
C LEU A 447 11.75 -12.09 -13.71
N ALA A 448 10.41 -12.11 -13.69
CA ALA A 448 9.64 -13.15 -14.39
C ALA A 448 9.84 -13.07 -15.91
N ALA A 449 9.92 -11.87 -16.50
CA ALA A 449 10.16 -11.72 -17.94
C ALA A 449 11.59 -12.11 -18.36
N ALA A 450 12.57 -11.98 -17.47
CA ALA A 450 13.98 -12.21 -17.79
C ALA A 450 14.48 -13.62 -17.40
N VAL A 451 13.76 -14.35 -16.55
CA VAL A 451 14.09 -15.75 -16.21
C VAL A 451 13.38 -16.69 -17.19
N GLU A 452 14.16 -17.56 -17.85
CA GLU A 452 13.61 -18.52 -18.82
C GLU A 452 12.57 -19.46 -18.19
N GLY A 453 11.49 -19.72 -18.93
CA GLY A 453 10.42 -20.65 -18.51
C GLY A 453 9.48 -20.12 -17.44
N ARG A 454 9.46 -18.80 -17.21
CA ARG A 454 8.50 -18.13 -16.31
C ARG A 454 7.38 -17.48 -17.09
N ASP A 455 6.20 -17.48 -16.49
CA ASP A 455 5.04 -16.77 -17.00
C ASP A 455 4.88 -15.46 -16.23
N VAL A 456 4.79 -14.33 -16.93
CA VAL A 456 4.77 -13.00 -16.30
C VAL A 456 3.53 -12.80 -15.44
N LEU A 457 2.38 -13.39 -15.82
CA LEU A 457 1.12 -13.27 -15.07
C LEU A 457 1.14 -14.13 -13.81
N ILE A 458 1.67 -15.34 -13.90
CA ILE A 458 1.70 -16.31 -12.78
C ILE A 458 2.87 -16.02 -11.83
N ASP A 459 4.05 -15.71 -12.36
CA ASP A 459 5.28 -15.55 -11.59
C ASP A 459 5.58 -14.10 -11.22
N GLY A 460 5.19 -13.13 -12.05
CA GLY A 460 5.51 -11.72 -11.85
C GLY A 460 4.71 -11.06 -10.71
N PHE A 461 3.49 -11.53 -10.45
CA PHE A 461 2.67 -11.10 -9.33
C PHE A 461 2.88 -11.97 -8.08
N GLY A 462 2.53 -11.44 -6.92
CA GLY A 462 2.60 -12.09 -5.61
C GLY A 462 3.75 -11.61 -4.72
N LEU A 463 4.63 -10.72 -5.20
CA LEU A 463 5.72 -10.18 -4.37
C LEU A 463 5.20 -9.22 -3.29
N ILE A 464 4.14 -8.46 -3.58
CA ILE A 464 3.52 -7.55 -2.62
C ILE A 464 2.87 -8.35 -1.49
N ALA A 465 2.28 -9.50 -1.82
CA ALA A 465 1.74 -10.43 -0.83
C ALA A 465 2.79 -10.85 0.21
N TYR A 466 4.01 -11.20 -0.23
CA TYR A 466 5.11 -11.53 0.68
C TYR A 466 5.61 -10.32 1.46
N ALA A 467 5.71 -9.17 0.80
CA ALA A 467 6.04 -7.90 1.45
C ALA A 467 5.01 -7.53 2.53
N SER A 468 3.77 -7.98 2.44
CA SER A 468 2.73 -7.72 3.43
C SER A 468 2.72 -8.73 4.58
N ILE A 469 2.79 -10.04 4.30
CA ILE A 469 2.60 -11.09 5.33
C ILE A 469 3.81 -11.28 6.26
N PHE A 470 5.04 -11.12 5.75
CA PHE A 470 6.24 -11.29 6.56
C PHE A 470 6.37 -10.22 7.67
N PRO A 471 6.05 -8.94 7.44
CA PRO A 471 5.91 -7.97 8.52
C PRO A 471 4.93 -8.38 9.62
N VAL A 472 3.78 -8.95 9.25
CA VAL A 472 2.79 -9.44 10.23
C VAL A 472 3.43 -10.50 11.12
N ILE A 473 4.12 -11.47 10.50
CA ILE A 473 4.85 -12.53 11.20
C ILE A 473 5.93 -11.93 12.12
N SER A 474 6.78 -11.04 11.59
CA SER A 474 7.87 -10.40 12.34
C SER A 474 7.37 -9.61 13.54
N VAL A 475 6.29 -8.84 13.40
CA VAL A 475 5.70 -8.06 14.50
C VAL A 475 5.08 -8.96 15.57
N MET A 476 4.37 -10.02 15.18
CA MET A 476 3.81 -10.98 16.13
C MET A 476 4.92 -11.70 16.91
N VAL A 477 5.95 -12.18 16.21
CA VAL A 477 7.12 -12.82 16.83
C VAL A 477 7.83 -11.86 17.77
N TYR A 478 8.07 -10.62 17.34
CA TYR A 478 8.67 -9.58 18.19
C TYR A 478 7.88 -9.35 19.47
N ALA A 479 6.55 -9.24 19.37
CA ALA A 479 5.69 -9.03 20.54
C ALA A 479 5.73 -10.23 21.50
N MET A 480 5.73 -11.47 20.99
CA MET A 480 5.87 -12.67 21.80
C MET A 480 7.21 -12.71 22.55
N VAL A 481 8.31 -12.34 21.88
CA VAL A 481 9.64 -12.27 22.50
C VAL A 481 9.69 -11.18 23.58
N MET A 482 9.15 -10.00 23.30
CA MET A 482 9.11 -8.89 24.27
C MET A 482 8.24 -9.19 25.50
N GLU A 483 7.20 -10.00 25.36
CA GLU A 483 6.36 -10.43 26.49
C GLU A 483 7.03 -11.54 27.30
N ARG A 484 7.79 -12.43 26.65
CA ARG A 484 8.56 -13.48 27.33
C ARG A 484 9.78 -12.93 28.08
N PHE A 485 10.38 -11.85 27.58
CA PHE A 485 11.57 -11.22 28.16
C PHE A 485 11.33 -9.74 28.47
N PRO A 486 10.60 -9.40 29.55
CA PRO A 486 10.28 -8.01 29.91
C PRO A 486 11.51 -7.11 30.09
N ARG A 487 12.66 -7.69 30.46
CA ARG A 487 13.95 -6.98 30.62
C ARG A 487 14.47 -6.34 29.32
N LEU A 488 13.97 -6.77 28.15
CA LEU A 488 14.31 -6.18 26.86
C LEU A 488 13.46 -4.94 26.53
N ARG A 489 12.39 -4.68 27.28
CA ARG A 489 11.67 -3.41 27.18
C ARG A 489 12.59 -2.32 27.73
N LYS A 490 13.09 -1.45 26.86
CA LYS A 490 13.70 -0.19 27.33
C LYS A 490 12.60 0.58 28.05
N GLU A 491 12.63 0.56 29.37
CA GLU A 491 11.97 1.57 30.17
C GLU A 491 12.67 2.89 29.86
N THR A 492 12.10 3.67 28.94
CA THR A 492 12.44 5.09 28.91
C THR A 492 11.81 5.67 30.18
N PRO A 493 12.62 6.28 31.08
CA PRO A 493 12.12 6.86 32.33
C PRO A 493 11.14 8.00 32.10
#